data_AF-A0A841L5Q3-F1
#
_entry.id   AF-A0A841L5Q3-F1
#
_cell.length_a   1.000
_cell.length_b   1.000
_cell.length_c   1.000
_cell.angle_alpha   90.00
_cell.angle_beta   90.00
_cell.angle_gamma   90.00
#
_symmetry.space_group_name_H-M   'P 1'
#
loop_
_entity.id
_entity.type
_entity.pdbx_description
1 polymer ?
#
loop_
_entity_poly.entity_id
_entity_poly.type
_entity_poly.pdbx_seq_one_letter_code
_entity_poly.pdbx_strand_id
1 'polypeptide(L)'
;MTELLTIWHLMLAEALLLVGLGFLLSGIDDLLIDAVFFVRLGWRRLTVYQRHPRADVQALAGQAAPAPIAILVPAWDESAVIGAMLRHLTARIDYPDYRVFVGIYPNDPVGAAAVAAVVDWRVQQVRCAAPGPTSKADCLNQLWAAALRHEVRAGRRFKAVVLHDAEDVVHPQELHLFNALIPRLALVQLPVRPLPDPDSRWVSGHYLDEFAEAHGKDLIVREALGAAVPSAGVATGLDRDMVAAIAATQPGRAPFDAASLTEDYELGHRVRALGGRTALVRMRSRGERLVVATREHFPATFGAAVRQKSRWLAGIALAGWDRIGWPPGLATRYMLVRDRKAVLTALLGLAGYALALLVVLDAVLRLVLPAAALRPPLVLPESGLALLLAANIAMFGWRLLMRAGFTGAAHGWREGLCAVPRALVANIINAAAALAAIRRYRAMRTAGSAGEWGKTQHRFPTAAGLAE
;
A
#
# COMPACT_ATOMS: atom_id res chain seq x y z
N MET A 1 -21.37 -11.61 45.16
CA MET A 1 -20.40 -12.43 44.39
C MET A 1 -21.07 -13.22 43.28
N THR A 2 -22.13 -13.99 43.56
CA THR A 2 -22.89 -14.75 42.55
C THR A 2 -23.51 -13.86 41.47
N GLU A 3 -24.15 -12.75 41.81
CA GLU A 3 -24.72 -11.81 40.83
C GLU A 3 -23.66 -11.24 39.87
N LEU A 4 -22.50 -10.83 40.39
CA LEU A 4 -21.38 -10.34 39.59
C LEU A 4 -20.87 -11.40 38.60
N LEU A 5 -20.80 -12.67 39.02
CA LEU A 5 -20.43 -13.78 38.14
C LEU A 5 -21.50 -14.03 37.06
N THR A 6 -22.80 -13.83 37.37
CA THR A 6 -23.87 -13.88 36.37
C THR A 6 -23.69 -12.77 35.33
N ILE A 7 -23.49 -11.53 35.78
CA ILE A 7 -23.31 -10.36 34.91
C ILE A 7 -22.08 -10.57 34.02
N TRP A 8 -20.94 -10.96 34.60
CA TRP A 8 -19.73 -11.30 33.86
C TRP A 8 -20.00 -12.32 32.75
N HIS A 9 -20.65 -13.43 33.10
CA HIS A 9 -20.94 -14.51 32.16
C HIS A 9 -21.82 -14.06 30.98
N LEU A 10 -22.90 -13.32 31.28
CA LEU A 10 -23.81 -12.80 30.26
C LEU A 10 -23.10 -11.77 29.36
N MET A 11 -22.37 -10.82 29.95
CA MET A 11 -21.65 -9.80 29.18
C MET A 11 -20.58 -10.42 28.28
N LEU A 12 -19.90 -11.47 28.75
CA LEU A 12 -18.90 -12.19 27.96
C LEU A 12 -19.52 -12.95 26.79
N ALA A 13 -20.65 -13.63 27.01
CA ALA A 13 -21.40 -14.31 25.95
C ALA A 13 -21.94 -13.34 24.89
N GLU A 14 -22.51 -12.20 25.32
CA GLU A 14 -22.99 -11.15 24.41
C GLU A 14 -21.83 -10.51 23.61
N ALA A 15 -20.70 -10.26 24.27
CA ALA A 15 -19.50 -9.76 23.59
C ALA A 15 -18.99 -10.75 22.53
N LEU A 16 -19.00 -12.06 22.82
CA LEU A 16 -18.66 -13.13 21.87
C LEU A 16 -19.60 -13.14 20.66
N LEU A 17 -20.90 -12.95 20.88
CA LEU A 17 -21.86 -12.87 19.80
C LEU A 17 -21.60 -11.64 18.92
N LEU A 18 -21.50 -10.44 19.51
CA LEU A 18 -21.34 -9.19 18.76
C LEU A 18 -20.04 -9.12 17.98
N VAL A 19 -18.91 -9.44 18.63
CA VAL A 19 -17.59 -9.49 17.99
C VAL A 19 -17.55 -10.61 16.95
N GLY A 20 -18.13 -11.77 17.26
CA GLY A 20 -18.24 -12.89 16.34
C GLY A 20 -19.01 -12.56 15.06
N LEU A 21 -20.12 -11.82 15.17
CA LEU A 21 -20.89 -11.35 14.01
C LEU A 21 -20.08 -10.36 13.17
N GLY A 22 -19.33 -9.46 13.81
CA GLY A 22 -18.41 -8.57 13.13
C GLY A 22 -17.35 -9.33 12.32
N PHE A 23 -16.74 -10.37 12.91
CA PHE A 23 -15.76 -11.19 12.21
C PHE A 23 -16.38 -11.97 11.07
N LEU A 24 -17.61 -12.47 11.23
CA LEU A 24 -18.32 -13.19 10.18
C LEU A 24 -18.57 -12.29 8.98
N LEU A 25 -19.08 -11.08 9.20
CA LEU A 25 -19.35 -10.12 8.13
C LEU A 25 -18.06 -9.71 7.40
N SER A 26 -16.97 -9.45 8.14
CA SER A 26 -15.69 -9.14 7.50
C SER A 26 -15.10 -10.34 6.76
N GLY A 27 -15.23 -11.55 7.30
CA GLY A 27 -14.73 -12.78 6.71
C GLY A 27 -15.45 -13.16 5.42
N ILE A 28 -16.77 -12.98 5.36
CA ILE A 28 -17.56 -13.15 4.13
C ILE A 28 -17.05 -12.21 3.04
N ASP A 29 -16.84 -10.94 3.38
CA ASP A 29 -16.32 -9.95 2.43
C ASP A 29 -14.92 -10.33 1.90
N ASP A 30 -14.05 -10.88 2.73
CA ASP A 30 -12.74 -11.38 2.29
C ASP A 30 -12.85 -12.64 1.41
N LEU A 31 -13.78 -13.56 1.73
CA LEU A 31 -14.07 -14.72 0.89
C LEU A 31 -14.60 -14.32 -0.49
N LEU A 32 -15.40 -13.26 -0.59
CA LEU A 32 -15.88 -12.74 -1.88
C LEU A 32 -14.73 -12.28 -2.77
N ILE A 33 -13.75 -11.55 -2.22
CA ILE A 33 -12.56 -11.14 -2.96
C ILE A 33 -11.75 -12.36 -3.41
N ASP A 34 -11.55 -13.33 -2.52
CA ASP A 34 -10.82 -14.55 -2.88
C ASP A 34 -11.55 -15.34 -3.97
N ALA A 35 -12.87 -15.44 -3.89
CA ALA A 35 -13.68 -16.10 -4.90
C ALA A 35 -13.51 -15.43 -6.26
N VAL A 36 -13.61 -14.10 -6.33
CA VAL A 36 -13.36 -13.34 -7.58
C VAL A 36 -11.94 -13.58 -8.08
N PHE A 37 -10.95 -13.61 -7.19
CA PHE A 37 -9.56 -13.89 -7.56
C PHE A 37 -9.41 -15.28 -8.18
N PHE A 38 -9.88 -16.34 -7.51
CA PHE A 38 -9.74 -17.72 -7.99
C PHE A 38 -10.55 -17.98 -9.25
N VAL A 39 -11.76 -17.43 -9.35
CA VAL A 39 -12.57 -17.50 -10.57
C VAL A 39 -11.85 -16.81 -11.73
N ARG A 40 -11.29 -15.60 -11.53
CA ARG A 40 -10.51 -14.90 -12.56
C ARG A 40 -9.26 -15.69 -12.96
N LEU A 41 -8.55 -16.26 -11.99
CA LEU A 41 -7.36 -17.06 -12.22
C LEU A 41 -7.67 -18.31 -13.05
N GLY A 42 -8.71 -19.06 -12.67
CA GLY A 42 -9.19 -20.23 -13.38
C GLY A 42 -9.67 -19.88 -14.78
N TRP A 43 -10.52 -18.87 -14.92
CA TRP A 43 -11.03 -18.40 -16.20
C TRP A 43 -9.89 -17.99 -17.15
N ARG A 44 -8.94 -17.17 -16.71
CA ARG A 44 -7.79 -16.77 -17.55
C ARG A 44 -6.92 -17.96 -17.94
N ARG A 45 -6.71 -18.91 -17.04
CA ARG A 45 -5.96 -20.14 -17.33
C ARG A 45 -6.66 -20.99 -18.39
N LEU A 46 -7.98 -21.11 -18.33
CA LEU A 46 -8.78 -21.96 -19.22
C LEU A 46 -9.14 -21.28 -20.55
N THR A 47 -9.18 -19.96 -20.63
CA THR A 47 -9.65 -19.25 -21.84
C THR A 47 -8.56 -18.43 -22.53
N VAL A 48 -7.81 -17.63 -21.77
CA VAL A 48 -6.81 -16.69 -22.33
C VAL A 48 -5.49 -17.41 -22.56
N TYR A 49 -4.95 -18.06 -21.53
CA TYR A 49 -3.61 -18.64 -21.58
C TYR A 49 -3.54 -20.00 -22.30
N GLN A 50 -4.68 -20.57 -22.70
CA GLN A 50 -4.71 -21.65 -23.70
C GLN A 50 -4.47 -21.14 -25.12
N ARG A 51 -4.84 -19.88 -25.39
CA ARG A 51 -4.81 -19.28 -26.75
C ARG A 51 -3.63 -18.33 -26.95
N HIS A 52 -3.19 -17.68 -25.88
CA HIS A 52 -2.11 -16.69 -25.92
C HIS A 52 -1.05 -17.01 -24.87
N PRO A 53 0.24 -17.08 -25.22
CA PRO A 53 1.29 -17.18 -24.23
C PRO A 53 1.27 -15.95 -23.31
N ARG A 54 1.76 -16.10 -22.08
CA ARG A 54 1.90 -14.96 -21.18
C ARG A 54 2.88 -13.96 -21.78
N ALA A 55 2.45 -12.72 -21.96
CA ALA A 55 3.32 -11.64 -22.38
C ALA A 55 4.41 -11.38 -21.33
N ASP A 56 5.65 -11.25 -21.79
CA ASP A 56 6.78 -10.71 -21.04
C ASP A 56 7.01 -9.24 -21.42
N VAL A 57 7.87 -8.55 -20.65
CA VAL A 57 8.15 -7.14 -20.92
C VAL A 57 8.68 -6.95 -22.33
N GLN A 58 9.57 -7.84 -22.79
CA GLN A 58 10.25 -7.75 -24.07
C GLN A 58 9.26 -7.84 -25.25
N ALA A 59 8.24 -8.69 -25.17
CA ALA A 59 7.18 -8.79 -26.17
C ALA A 59 6.35 -7.50 -26.29
N LEU A 60 6.24 -6.71 -25.22
CA LEU A 60 5.56 -5.41 -25.21
C LEU A 60 6.49 -4.25 -25.58
N ALA A 61 7.72 -4.27 -25.09
CA ALA A 61 8.73 -3.26 -25.36
C ALA A 61 9.03 -3.14 -26.86
N GLY A 62 9.01 -4.26 -27.60
CA GLY A 62 9.18 -4.26 -29.06
C GLY A 62 8.03 -3.62 -29.85
N GLN A 63 6.91 -3.28 -29.23
CA GLN A 63 5.72 -2.75 -29.92
C GLN A 63 5.68 -1.22 -30.01
N ALA A 64 6.49 -0.52 -29.21
CA ALA A 64 6.47 0.94 -29.16
C ALA A 64 7.89 1.49 -29.15
N ALA A 65 8.18 2.44 -30.05
CA ALA A 65 9.43 3.18 -30.00
C ALA A 65 9.61 3.85 -28.62
N PRO A 66 10.82 3.84 -28.05
CA PRO A 66 11.10 4.56 -26.81
C PRO A 66 10.75 6.05 -26.97
N ALA A 67 9.98 6.57 -26.02
CA ALA A 67 9.65 7.99 -25.92
C ALA A 67 10.18 8.57 -24.60
N PRO A 68 10.35 9.90 -24.51
CA PRO A 68 10.90 10.53 -23.30
C PRO A 68 10.03 10.28 -22.07
N ILE A 69 10.65 9.90 -20.95
CA ILE A 69 9.98 9.72 -19.65
C ILE A 69 10.62 10.62 -18.58
N ALA A 70 9.80 11.32 -17.81
CA ALA A 70 10.25 12.08 -16.64
C ALA A 70 10.06 11.24 -15.37
N ILE A 71 11.10 11.08 -14.57
CA ILE A 71 11.05 10.47 -13.24
C ILE A 71 11.10 11.59 -12.19
N LEU A 72 10.12 11.65 -11.30
CA LEU A 72 10.05 12.62 -10.22
C LEU A 72 10.39 11.93 -8.89
N VAL A 73 11.43 12.44 -8.22
CA VAL A 73 11.93 11.91 -6.94
C VAL A 73 11.90 13.04 -5.90
N PRO A 74 10.87 13.13 -5.05
CA PRO A 74 10.85 14.08 -3.96
C PRO A 74 11.80 13.61 -2.83
N ALA A 75 12.70 14.48 -2.37
CA ALA A 75 13.65 14.15 -1.30
C ALA A 75 13.70 15.25 -0.22
N TRP A 76 13.49 14.85 1.03
CA TRP A 76 13.61 15.70 2.20
C TRP A 76 14.31 14.95 3.32
N ASP A 77 15.48 15.41 3.73
CA ASP A 77 16.31 14.76 4.76
C ASP A 77 16.66 13.31 4.38
N GLU A 78 17.00 13.10 3.10
CA GLU A 78 17.30 11.77 2.51
C GLU A 78 18.77 11.59 2.15
N SER A 79 19.66 12.42 2.72
CA SER A 79 21.08 12.42 2.40
C SER A 79 21.75 11.05 2.54
N ALA A 80 21.27 10.21 3.47
CA ALA A 80 21.75 8.86 3.70
C ALA A 80 21.44 7.87 2.56
N VAL A 81 20.41 8.13 1.74
CA VAL A 81 19.89 7.16 0.75
C VAL A 81 19.89 7.70 -0.68
N ILE A 82 19.58 8.98 -0.89
CA ILE A 82 19.30 9.54 -2.23
C ILE A 82 20.47 9.41 -3.19
N GLY A 83 21.70 9.63 -2.74
CA GLY A 83 22.88 9.50 -3.60
C GLY A 83 23.11 8.06 -4.07
N ALA A 84 22.88 7.08 -3.20
CA ALA A 84 23.00 5.66 -3.53
C ALA A 84 21.86 5.21 -4.45
N MET A 85 20.64 5.63 -4.17
CA MET A 85 19.46 5.40 -5.00
C MET A 85 19.67 5.93 -6.42
N LEU A 86 20.11 7.18 -6.58
CA LEU A 86 20.31 7.78 -7.90
C LEU A 86 21.41 7.07 -8.70
N ARG A 87 22.53 6.71 -8.07
CA ARG A 87 23.60 5.92 -8.72
C ARG A 87 23.10 4.54 -9.16
N HIS A 88 22.31 3.88 -8.31
CA HIS A 88 21.72 2.60 -8.66
C HIS A 88 20.73 2.75 -9.82
N LEU A 89 19.82 3.72 -9.73
CA LEU A 89 18.81 4.01 -10.75
C LEU A 89 19.46 4.27 -12.12
N THR A 90 20.46 5.16 -12.18
CA THR A 90 21.10 5.53 -13.45
C THR A 90 21.95 4.42 -14.06
N ALA A 91 22.48 3.52 -13.22
CA ALA A 91 23.21 2.33 -13.66
C ALA A 91 22.29 1.16 -14.04
N ARG A 92 21.10 1.06 -13.44
CA ARG A 92 20.23 -0.12 -13.54
C ARG A 92 19.11 0.01 -14.57
N ILE A 93 18.55 1.20 -14.77
CA ILE A 93 17.50 1.42 -15.77
C ILE A 93 18.05 1.14 -17.16
N ASP A 94 17.41 0.18 -17.84
CA ASP A 94 17.67 -0.18 -19.23
C ASP A 94 16.60 0.50 -20.09
N TYR A 95 16.79 1.79 -20.36
CA TYR A 95 15.90 2.58 -21.19
C TYR A 95 16.63 3.81 -21.74
N PRO A 96 16.48 4.14 -23.04
CA PRO A 96 17.36 5.11 -23.68
C PRO A 96 17.00 6.59 -23.44
N ASP A 97 15.73 6.91 -23.16
CA ASP A 97 15.27 8.32 -23.16
C ASP A 97 14.48 8.67 -21.88
N TYR A 98 15.20 9.01 -20.81
CA TYR A 98 14.59 9.44 -19.56
C TYR A 98 15.37 10.56 -18.87
N ARG A 99 14.67 11.28 -18.00
CA ARG A 99 15.22 12.36 -17.16
C ARG A 99 14.75 12.19 -15.73
N VAL A 100 15.64 12.35 -14.75
CA VAL A 100 15.32 12.31 -13.32
C VAL A 100 15.30 13.73 -12.76
N PHE A 101 14.19 14.12 -12.14
CA PHE A 101 14.03 15.38 -11.42
C PHE A 101 13.99 15.11 -9.93
N VAL A 102 14.98 15.61 -9.20
CA VAL A 102 15.14 15.35 -7.76
C VAL A 102 14.83 16.60 -6.97
N GLY A 103 13.81 16.56 -6.13
CA GLY A 103 13.36 17.70 -5.33
C GLY A 103 14.18 17.79 -4.06
N ILE A 104 14.82 18.92 -3.81
CA ILE A 104 15.61 19.18 -2.60
C ILE A 104 15.24 20.54 -2.04
N TYR A 105 15.08 20.60 -0.72
CA TYR A 105 14.69 21.82 -0.02
C TYR A 105 15.90 22.72 0.27
N PRO A 106 15.72 24.06 0.31
CA PRO A 106 16.79 25.02 0.60
C PRO A 106 17.53 24.80 1.93
N ASN A 107 16.85 24.24 2.94
CA ASN A 107 17.37 23.95 4.28
C ASN A 107 17.85 22.50 4.46
N ASP A 108 18.02 21.75 3.36
CA ASP A 108 18.70 20.44 3.35
C ASP A 108 20.00 20.50 2.51
N PRO A 109 21.05 21.17 3.02
CA PRO A 109 22.32 21.31 2.30
C PRO A 109 23.05 19.96 2.16
N VAL A 110 22.84 19.02 3.09
CA VAL A 110 23.48 17.70 3.05
C VAL A 110 22.86 16.84 1.96
N GLY A 111 21.52 16.84 1.84
CA GLY A 111 20.81 16.21 0.74
C GLY A 111 21.15 16.83 -0.61
N ALA A 112 21.27 18.16 -0.67
CA ALA A 112 21.73 18.86 -1.87
C ALA A 112 23.13 18.40 -2.32
N ALA A 113 24.07 18.29 -1.38
CA ALA A 113 25.41 17.80 -1.67
C ALA A 113 25.40 16.33 -2.12
N ALA A 114 24.57 15.48 -1.51
CA ALA A 114 24.45 14.07 -1.87
C ALA A 114 23.92 13.87 -3.31
N VAL A 115 22.96 14.70 -3.74
CA VAL A 115 22.46 14.68 -5.14
C VAL A 115 23.51 15.25 -6.10
N ALA A 116 24.14 16.36 -5.75
CA ALA A 116 25.17 17.00 -6.59
C ALA A 116 26.40 16.09 -6.82
N ALA A 117 26.70 15.19 -5.88
CA ALA A 117 27.77 14.20 -6.03
C ALA A 117 27.47 13.13 -7.12
N VAL A 118 26.23 13.01 -7.59
CA VAL A 118 25.85 12.10 -8.68
C VAL A 118 26.00 12.83 -10.01
N VAL A 119 27.19 12.74 -10.60
CA VAL A 119 27.52 13.38 -11.88
C VAL A 119 26.97 12.54 -13.03
N ASP A 120 25.68 12.71 -13.33
CA ASP A 120 25.00 12.08 -14.45
C ASP A 120 24.10 13.09 -15.18
N TRP A 121 24.27 13.21 -16.49
CA TRP A 121 23.53 14.19 -17.29
C TRP A 121 22.03 13.97 -17.24
N ARG A 122 21.54 12.76 -16.92
CA ARG A 122 20.11 12.42 -16.82
C ARG A 122 19.48 12.96 -15.54
N VAL A 123 20.27 13.27 -14.52
CA VAL A 123 19.80 13.76 -13.23
C VAL A 123 19.73 15.29 -13.25
N GLN A 124 18.64 15.85 -12.73
CA GLN A 124 18.46 17.28 -12.54
C GLN A 124 17.96 17.53 -11.12
N GLN A 125 18.80 18.18 -10.31
CA GLN A 125 18.36 18.69 -9.02
C GLN A 125 17.42 19.89 -9.23
N VAL A 126 16.31 19.89 -8.49
CA VAL A 126 15.31 20.95 -8.48
C VAL A 126 15.22 21.47 -7.06
N ARG A 127 15.67 22.70 -6.86
CA ARG A 127 15.58 23.37 -5.56
C ARG A 127 14.14 23.81 -5.32
N CYS A 128 13.55 23.36 -4.22
CA CYS A 128 12.22 23.80 -3.82
C CYS A 128 12.23 25.27 -3.39
N ALA A 129 11.10 25.96 -3.54
CA ALA A 129 10.96 27.39 -3.25
C ALA A 129 10.98 27.71 -1.75
N ALA A 130 10.23 26.96 -0.95
CA ALA A 130 10.13 27.14 0.50
C ALA A 130 11.10 26.19 1.24
N PRO A 131 11.57 26.55 2.45
CA PRO A 131 12.23 25.59 3.34
C PRO A 131 11.27 24.44 3.69
N GLY A 132 11.82 23.24 3.82
CA GLY A 132 11.08 22.03 4.15
C GLY A 132 10.95 21.80 5.66
N PRO A 133 10.11 20.84 6.07
CA PRO A 133 9.20 20.10 5.19
C PRO A 133 7.98 20.94 4.80
N THR A 134 7.60 20.90 3.53
CA THR A 134 6.22 21.23 3.10
C THR A 134 5.40 19.93 3.08
N SER A 135 5.06 19.41 1.91
CA SER A 135 4.49 18.06 1.73
C SER A 135 5.11 17.39 0.51
N LYS A 136 5.04 16.05 0.44
CA LYS A 136 5.49 15.27 -0.72
C LYS A 136 4.81 15.77 -2.00
N ALA A 137 3.49 16.00 -1.93
CA ALA A 137 2.70 16.58 -3.02
C ALA A 137 3.18 17.96 -3.48
N ASP A 138 3.51 18.87 -2.55
CA ASP A 138 4.08 20.17 -2.89
C ASP A 138 5.44 20.03 -3.60
N CYS A 139 6.32 19.16 -3.09
CA CYS A 139 7.58 18.86 -3.76
C CYS A 139 7.37 18.30 -5.17
N LEU A 140 6.45 17.34 -5.34
CA LEU A 140 6.09 16.77 -6.64
C LEU A 140 5.55 17.81 -7.62
N ASN A 141 4.78 18.80 -7.17
CA ASN A 141 4.31 19.89 -8.01
C ASN A 141 5.45 20.77 -8.53
N GLN A 142 6.46 21.01 -7.71
CA GLN A 142 7.66 21.76 -8.11
C GLN A 142 8.50 20.98 -9.12
N LEU A 143 8.56 19.65 -8.97
CA LEU A 143 9.19 18.74 -9.93
C LEU A 143 8.43 18.66 -11.25
N TRP A 144 7.10 18.59 -11.20
CA TRP A 144 6.25 18.69 -12.38
C TRP A 144 6.49 20.00 -13.14
N ALA A 145 6.53 21.13 -12.44
CA ALA A 145 6.83 22.42 -13.06
C ALA A 145 8.24 22.45 -13.68
N ALA A 146 9.23 21.80 -13.05
CA ALA A 146 10.58 21.67 -13.60
C ALA A 146 10.62 20.79 -14.87
N ALA A 147 9.84 19.70 -14.89
CA ALA A 147 9.68 18.86 -16.07
C ALA A 147 9.05 19.63 -17.23
N LEU A 148 7.99 20.42 -16.99
CA LEU A 148 7.39 21.28 -18.02
C LEU A 148 8.38 22.33 -18.56
N ARG A 149 9.19 22.97 -17.69
CA ARG A 149 10.25 23.89 -18.14
C ARG A 149 11.30 23.18 -18.99
N HIS A 150 11.61 21.92 -18.67
CA HIS A 150 12.50 21.10 -19.48
C HIS A 150 11.88 20.81 -20.86
N GLU A 151 10.59 20.47 -20.94
CA GLU A 151 9.91 20.24 -22.22
C GLU A 151 10.02 21.47 -23.14
N VAL A 152 9.78 22.67 -22.59
CA VAL A 152 9.89 23.93 -23.33
C VAL A 152 11.33 24.17 -23.82
N ARG A 153 12.33 23.98 -22.95
CA ARG A 153 13.74 24.16 -23.30
C ARG A 153 14.24 23.15 -24.34
N ALA A 154 13.80 21.91 -24.24
CA ALA A 154 14.23 20.83 -25.11
C ALA A 154 13.40 20.74 -26.42
N GLY A 155 12.27 21.45 -26.51
CA GLY A 155 11.33 21.34 -27.63
C GLY A 155 10.69 19.95 -27.76
N ARG A 156 10.74 19.12 -26.71
CA ARG A 156 10.28 17.73 -26.71
C ARG A 156 9.44 17.48 -25.46
N ARG A 157 8.24 16.93 -25.66
CA ARG A 157 7.32 16.59 -24.58
C ARG A 157 7.61 15.20 -24.03
N PHE A 158 7.46 15.04 -22.72
CA PHE A 158 7.47 13.72 -22.10
C PHE A 158 6.18 12.98 -22.46
N LYS A 159 6.30 11.68 -22.67
CA LYS A 159 5.15 10.78 -22.83
C LYS A 159 4.52 10.44 -21.49
N ALA A 160 5.37 10.21 -20.49
CA ALA A 160 4.94 9.76 -19.18
C ALA A 160 5.72 10.44 -18.06
N VAL A 161 5.10 10.48 -16.88
CA VAL A 161 5.67 10.90 -15.61
C VAL A 161 5.69 9.70 -14.68
N VAL A 162 6.84 9.38 -14.10
CA VAL A 162 7.04 8.26 -13.18
C VAL A 162 7.34 8.81 -11.79
N LEU A 163 6.74 8.22 -10.76
CA LEU A 163 6.98 8.59 -9.36
C LEU A 163 7.84 7.53 -8.69
N HIS A 164 8.88 7.97 -7.97
CA HIS A 164 9.74 7.13 -7.13
C HIS A 164 10.10 7.87 -5.84
N ASP A 165 10.25 7.13 -4.74
CA ASP A 165 10.78 7.64 -3.47
C ASP A 165 12.30 7.50 -3.41
N ALA A 166 12.93 8.23 -2.48
CA ALA A 166 14.37 8.41 -2.42
C ALA A 166 15.17 7.13 -2.05
N GLU A 167 14.48 6.08 -1.64
CA GLU A 167 15.00 4.79 -1.22
C GLU A 167 14.65 3.62 -2.16
N ASP A 168 13.90 3.89 -3.25
CA ASP A 168 13.42 2.87 -4.17
C ASP A 168 14.56 2.15 -4.91
N VAL A 169 14.45 0.83 -5.00
CA VAL A 169 15.27 -0.01 -5.88
C VAL A 169 14.47 -0.35 -7.13
N VAL A 170 14.76 0.41 -8.19
CA VAL A 170 14.11 0.31 -9.50
C VAL A 170 14.40 -1.01 -10.22
N HIS A 171 13.47 -1.41 -11.09
CA HIS A 171 13.68 -2.54 -11.98
C HIS A 171 14.11 -2.05 -13.37
N PRO A 172 15.11 -2.66 -14.04
CA PRO A 172 15.64 -2.18 -15.33
C PRO A 172 14.59 -1.91 -16.40
N GLN A 173 13.61 -2.80 -16.45
CA GLN A 173 12.59 -2.86 -17.50
C GLN A 173 11.31 -2.07 -17.16
N GLU A 174 11.25 -1.35 -16.05
CA GLU A 174 10.02 -0.65 -15.62
C GLU A 174 9.59 0.44 -16.62
N LEU A 175 10.55 1.20 -17.16
CA LEU A 175 10.27 2.26 -18.12
C LEU A 175 9.76 1.73 -19.47
N HIS A 176 10.22 0.53 -19.88
CA HIS A 176 9.69 -0.14 -21.06
C HIS A 176 8.21 -0.50 -20.89
N LEU A 177 7.79 -0.96 -19.71
CA LEU A 177 6.38 -1.23 -19.41
C LEU A 177 5.55 0.04 -19.46
N PHE A 178 6.00 1.12 -18.82
CA PHE A 178 5.30 2.39 -18.87
C PHE A 178 5.17 2.90 -20.30
N ASN A 179 6.25 2.86 -21.09
CA ASN A 179 6.22 3.27 -22.49
C ASN A 179 5.23 2.42 -23.33
N ALA A 180 5.19 1.10 -23.15
CA ALA A 180 4.34 0.24 -23.95
C ALA A 180 2.84 0.40 -23.61
N LEU A 181 2.52 0.72 -22.36
CA LEU A 181 1.15 0.71 -21.84
C LEU A 181 0.49 2.09 -21.83
N ILE A 182 1.26 3.15 -21.69
CA ILE A 182 0.78 4.53 -21.81
C ILE A 182 0.75 4.88 -23.32
N PRO A 183 -0.35 5.46 -23.84
CA PRO A 183 -1.49 6.07 -23.13
C PRO A 183 -2.72 5.16 -22.98
N ARG A 184 -2.65 3.87 -23.36
CA ARG A 184 -3.82 2.97 -23.25
C ARG A 184 -4.33 2.89 -21.80
N LEU A 185 -3.40 2.91 -20.86
CA LEU A 185 -3.63 3.11 -19.43
C LEU A 185 -3.10 4.49 -19.06
N ALA A 186 -3.93 5.30 -18.41
CA ALA A 186 -3.55 6.64 -17.97
C ALA A 186 -2.73 6.61 -16.66
N LEU A 187 -2.84 5.52 -15.90
CA LEU A 187 -2.01 5.22 -14.74
C LEU A 187 -1.67 3.73 -14.74
N VAL A 188 -0.39 3.44 -14.68
CA VAL A 188 0.17 2.10 -14.53
C VAL A 188 0.87 2.03 -13.18
N GLN A 189 0.33 1.24 -12.26
CA GLN A 189 1.00 0.92 -11.01
C GLN A 189 1.79 -0.38 -11.20
N LEU A 190 3.08 -0.38 -10.88
CA LEU A 190 3.84 -1.62 -10.75
C LEU A 190 3.77 -2.14 -9.31
N PRO A 191 3.97 -3.45 -9.07
CA PRO A 191 4.03 -3.98 -7.72
C PRO A 191 5.14 -3.32 -6.90
N VAL A 192 4.86 -3.12 -5.61
CA VAL A 192 5.85 -2.76 -4.60
C VAL A 192 6.18 -4.04 -3.85
N ARG A 193 7.45 -4.38 -3.76
CA ARG A 193 7.93 -5.60 -3.10
C ARG A 193 8.88 -5.24 -1.96
N PRO A 194 8.42 -5.30 -0.70
CA PRO A 194 9.26 -5.01 0.45
C PRO A 194 10.50 -5.89 0.48
N LEU A 195 11.63 -5.31 0.87
CA LEU A 195 12.88 -6.02 1.09
C LEU A 195 12.93 -6.57 2.52
N PRO A 196 13.25 -7.86 2.70
CA PRO A 196 13.34 -8.44 4.04
C PRO A 196 14.42 -7.75 4.86
N ASP A 197 14.13 -7.52 6.13
CA ASP A 197 15.08 -6.98 7.10
C ASP A 197 15.45 -8.06 8.12
N PRO A 198 16.69 -8.60 8.08
CA PRO A 198 17.13 -9.62 9.03
C PRO A 198 17.03 -9.19 10.49
N ASP A 199 17.18 -7.89 10.75
CA ASP A 199 17.15 -7.31 12.09
C ASP A 199 15.73 -6.94 12.55
N SER A 200 14.73 -7.03 11.66
CA SER A 200 13.33 -6.70 11.94
C SER A 200 12.34 -7.65 11.27
N ARG A 201 12.53 -8.96 11.51
CA ARG A 201 11.72 -10.04 10.91
C ARG A 201 10.24 -10.02 11.27
N TRP A 202 9.87 -9.33 12.35
CA TRP A 202 8.49 -9.26 12.84
C TRP A 202 7.82 -7.94 12.46
N VAL A 203 8.50 -6.82 12.71
CA VAL A 203 7.97 -5.50 12.38
C VAL A 203 8.18 -5.19 10.91
N SER A 204 9.40 -5.07 10.38
CA SER A 204 9.54 -4.85 8.93
C SER A 204 8.95 -6.02 8.11
N GLY A 205 9.10 -7.25 8.63
CA GLY A 205 8.55 -8.44 7.99
C GLY A 205 7.04 -8.42 7.74
N HIS A 206 6.21 -7.69 8.52
CA HIS A 206 4.75 -7.75 8.32
C HIS A 206 4.32 -7.05 7.02
N TYR A 207 5.16 -6.13 6.52
CA TYR A 207 4.96 -5.51 5.23
C TYR A 207 5.15 -6.52 4.09
N LEU A 208 6.08 -7.49 4.22
CA LEU A 208 6.25 -8.58 3.23
C LEU A 208 4.91 -9.29 3.01
N ASP A 209 4.23 -9.63 4.11
CA ASP A 209 2.98 -10.36 4.07
C ASP A 209 1.86 -9.54 3.44
N GLU A 210 1.67 -8.31 3.92
CA GLU A 210 0.57 -7.45 3.51
C GLU A 210 0.71 -7.00 2.05
N PHE A 211 1.91 -6.63 1.62
CA PHE A 211 2.14 -6.24 0.22
C PHE A 211 2.05 -7.45 -0.73
N ALA A 212 2.52 -8.62 -0.29
CA ALA A 212 2.39 -9.83 -1.11
C ALA A 212 0.92 -10.17 -1.41
N GLU A 213 0.04 -10.04 -0.41
CA GLU A 213 -1.39 -10.27 -0.60
C GLU A 213 -2.07 -9.09 -1.33
N ALA A 214 -1.81 -7.84 -0.93
CA ALA A 214 -2.45 -6.66 -1.52
C ALA A 214 -2.10 -6.50 -3.02
N HIS A 215 -0.81 -6.56 -3.37
CA HIS A 215 -0.36 -6.49 -4.76
C HIS A 215 -0.50 -7.83 -5.49
N GLY A 216 -0.61 -8.96 -4.78
CA GLY A 216 -0.79 -10.30 -5.34
C GLY A 216 -2.23 -10.68 -5.66
N LYS A 217 -3.20 -10.03 -5.01
CA LYS A 217 -4.62 -10.40 -5.04
C LYS A 217 -5.53 -9.18 -5.04
N ASP A 218 -5.50 -8.35 -4.01
CA ASP A 218 -6.57 -7.36 -3.77
C ASP A 218 -6.63 -6.30 -4.88
N LEU A 219 -5.49 -5.73 -5.25
CA LEU A 219 -5.42 -4.74 -6.34
C LEU A 219 -5.73 -5.37 -7.71
N ILE A 220 -5.44 -6.66 -7.89
CA ILE A 220 -5.80 -7.41 -9.10
C ILE A 220 -7.32 -7.58 -9.18
N VAL A 221 -7.97 -7.94 -8.06
CA VAL A 221 -9.43 -8.07 -8.00
C VAL A 221 -10.10 -6.71 -8.18
N ARG A 222 -9.59 -5.67 -7.53
CA ARG A 222 -10.05 -4.28 -7.70
C ARG A 222 -10.05 -3.84 -9.16
N GLU A 223 -8.94 -4.06 -9.87
CA GLU A 223 -8.83 -3.80 -11.31
C GLU A 223 -9.88 -4.62 -12.09
N ALA A 224 -10.03 -5.91 -11.78
CA ALA A 224 -10.96 -6.81 -12.46
C ALA A 224 -12.43 -6.38 -12.35
N LEU A 225 -12.82 -5.85 -11.19
CA LEU A 225 -14.16 -5.29 -10.96
C LEU A 225 -14.35 -3.94 -11.66
N GLY A 226 -13.29 -3.40 -12.27
CA GLY A 226 -13.33 -2.12 -12.96
C GLY A 226 -13.31 -0.92 -12.00
N ALA A 227 -12.89 -1.11 -10.74
CA ALA A 227 -12.67 0.01 -9.82
C ALA A 227 -11.31 0.69 -10.07
N ALA A 228 -11.14 1.92 -9.59
CA ALA A 228 -9.87 2.63 -9.72
C ALA A 228 -8.78 1.96 -8.88
N VAL A 229 -7.71 1.50 -9.54
CA VAL A 229 -6.45 1.12 -8.88
C VAL A 229 -5.74 2.40 -8.41
N PRO A 230 -5.44 2.53 -7.10
CA PRO A 230 -4.73 3.69 -6.57
C PRO A 230 -3.24 3.59 -6.90
N SER A 231 -2.54 4.73 -6.85
CA SER A 231 -1.08 4.74 -6.84
C SER A 231 -0.56 4.46 -5.43
N ALA A 232 0.57 3.77 -5.33
CA ALA A 232 1.31 3.56 -4.08
C ALA A 232 2.33 4.68 -3.80
N GLY A 233 2.36 5.72 -4.64
CA GLY A 233 3.29 6.85 -4.53
C GLY A 233 4.69 6.56 -5.05
N VAL A 234 4.94 5.31 -5.47
CA VAL A 234 6.20 4.77 -6.01
C VAL A 234 5.92 3.79 -7.15
N ALA A 235 6.86 3.67 -8.08
CA ALA A 235 6.76 2.84 -9.29
C ALA A 235 5.42 3.01 -10.02
N THR A 236 4.95 4.26 -10.09
CA THR A 236 3.72 4.64 -10.77
C THR A 236 4.08 5.41 -12.02
N GLY A 237 3.69 4.91 -13.19
CA GLY A 237 3.75 5.63 -14.46
C GLY A 237 2.42 6.28 -14.78
N LEU A 238 2.43 7.56 -15.11
CA LEU A 238 1.26 8.37 -15.42
C LEU A 238 1.38 8.91 -16.84
N ASP A 239 0.28 8.86 -17.58
CA ASP A 239 0.18 9.56 -18.85
C ASP A 239 0.36 11.07 -18.62
N ARG A 240 1.29 11.69 -19.37
CA ARG A 240 1.64 13.10 -19.16
C ARG A 240 0.45 14.03 -19.41
N ASP A 241 -0.43 13.70 -20.35
CA ASP A 241 -1.61 14.52 -20.65
C ASP A 241 -2.70 14.36 -19.59
N MET A 242 -2.85 13.17 -19.03
CA MET A 242 -3.68 12.97 -17.85
C MET A 242 -3.18 13.78 -16.65
N VAL A 243 -1.86 13.84 -16.38
CA VAL A 243 -1.30 14.69 -15.31
C VAL A 243 -1.62 16.16 -15.56
N ALA A 244 -1.48 16.63 -16.81
CA ALA A 244 -1.83 18.00 -17.17
C ALA A 244 -3.34 18.28 -17.02
N ALA A 245 -4.21 17.33 -17.38
CA ALA A 245 -5.66 17.43 -17.20
C ALA A 245 -6.05 17.50 -15.71
N ILE A 246 -5.43 16.66 -14.87
CA ILE A 246 -5.61 16.68 -13.41
C ILE A 246 -5.14 18.01 -12.82
N ALA A 247 -4.04 18.56 -13.33
CA ALA A 247 -3.58 19.89 -12.92
C ALA A 247 -4.60 20.97 -13.31
N ALA A 248 -5.18 20.90 -14.50
CA ALA A 248 -6.14 21.90 -14.99
C ALA A 248 -7.45 21.97 -14.19
N THR A 249 -7.85 20.88 -13.52
CA THR A 249 -9.06 20.84 -12.69
C THR A 249 -8.84 21.31 -11.25
N GLN A 250 -7.59 21.53 -10.84
CA GLN A 250 -7.25 21.86 -9.46
C GLN A 250 -7.00 23.36 -9.24
N PRO A 251 -7.37 23.88 -8.05
CA PRO A 251 -6.90 25.19 -7.61
C PRO A 251 -5.36 25.26 -7.67
N GLY A 252 -4.81 26.33 -8.24
CA GLY A 252 -3.36 26.49 -8.39
C GLY A 252 -2.74 25.76 -9.59
N ARG A 253 -3.53 25.07 -10.42
CA ARG A 253 -3.07 24.39 -11.65
C ARG A 253 -1.94 23.37 -11.41
N ALA A 254 -2.01 22.64 -10.30
CA ALA A 254 -1.00 21.67 -9.90
C ALA A 254 -1.63 20.28 -9.75
N PRO A 255 -0.95 19.20 -10.20
CA PRO A 255 -1.56 17.87 -10.25
C PRO A 255 -1.65 17.16 -8.89
N PHE A 256 -0.79 17.48 -7.93
CA PHE A 256 -0.76 16.84 -6.62
C PHE A 256 -1.33 17.80 -5.55
N ASP A 257 -2.32 17.36 -4.78
CA ASP A 257 -2.89 18.22 -3.75
C ASP A 257 -2.01 18.24 -2.50
N ALA A 258 -1.38 19.40 -2.24
CA ALA A 258 -0.45 19.61 -1.15
C ALA A 258 -1.06 19.40 0.24
N ALA A 259 -2.38 19.48 0.39
CA ALA A 259 -3.10 19.26 1.64
C ALA A 259 -3.49 17.79 1.87
N SER A 260 -3.30 16.90 0.89
CA SER A 260 -3.56 15.48 1.05
C SER A 260 -2.45 14.79 1.85
N LEU A 261 -2.84 13.85 2.71
CA LEU A 261 -1.89 12.94 3.39
C LEU A 261 -1.47 11.75 2.52
N THR A 262 -2.25 11.49 1.46
CA THR A 262 -2.17 10.34 0.56
C THR A 262 -2.56 10.79 -0.85
N GLU A 263 -1.79 11.73 -1.37
CA GLU A 263 -1.98 12.33 -2.70
C GLU A 263 -1.91 11.29 -3.81
N ASP A 264 -1.09 10.28 -3.61
CA ASP A 264 -0.88 9.11 -4.44
C ASP A 264 -2.15 8.26 -4.57
N TYR A 265 -2.77 7.94 -3.43
CA TYR A 265 -4.00 7.17 -3.40
C TYR A 265 -5.14 7.92 -4.11
N GLU A 266 -5.27 9.24 -3.88
CA GLU A 266 -6.27 10.08 -4.55
C GLU A 266 -6.08 10.16 -6.06
N LEU A 267 -4.83 10.08 -6.53
CA LEU A 267 -4.49 10.22 -7.94
C LEU A 267 -5.21 9.19 -8.82
N GLY A 268 -5.27 7.94 -8.39
CA GLY A 268 -5.98 6.88 -9.13
C GLY A 268 -7.48 7.15 -9.29
N HIS A 269 -8.11 7.73 -8.26
CA HIS A 269 -9.52 8.12 -8.33
C HIS A 269 -9.74 9.33 -9.25
N ARG A 270 -8.83 10.31 -9.23
CA ARG A 270 -8.88 11.49 -10.11
C ARG A 270 -8.72 11.11 -11.58
N VAL A 271 -7.76 10.22 -11.88
CA VAL A 271 -7.60 9.64 -13.23
C VAL A 271 -8.90 9.01 -13.70
N ARG A 272 -9.54 8.20 -12.85
CA ARG A 272 -10.80 7.54 -13.19
C ARG A 272 -11.97 8.52 -13.36
N ALA A 273 -12.03 9.57 -12.53
CA ALA A 273 -13.04 10.62 -12.65
C ALA A 273 -12.94 11.38 -13.99
N LEU A 274 -11.74 11.50 -14.55
CA LEU A 274 -11.48 12.06 -15.88
C LEU A 274 -11.60 11.03 -17.02
N GLY A 275 -12.13 9.83 -16.75
CA GLY A 275 -12.33 8.77 -17.75
C GLY A 275 -11.08 7.94 -18.06
N GLY A 276 -9.96 8.19 -17.38
CA GLY A 276 -8.73 7.42 -17.52
C GLY A 276 -8.84 6.00 -16.96
N ARG A 277 -8.13 5.06 -17.59
CA ARG A 277 -7.99 3.68 -17.09
C ARG A 277 -6.75 3.57 -16.21
N THR A 278 -6.92 2.95 -15.04
CA THR A 278 -5.85 2.67 -14.08
C THR A 278 -5.70 1.16 -13.94
N ALA A 279 -4.47 0.65 -13.82
CA ALA A 279 -4.23 -0.78 -13.64
C ALA A 279 -2.98 -1.09 -12.81
N LEU A 280 -3.03 -2.18 -12.05
CA LEU A 280 -1.85 -2.82 -11.48
C LEU A 280 -1.29 -3.81 -12.50
N VAL A 281 -0.08 -3.55 -12.99
CA VAL A 281 0.53 -4.37 -14.04
C VAL A 281 1.56 -5.31 -13.44
N ARG A 282 1.20 -6.60 -13.44
CA ARG A 282 2.09 -7.69 -13.01
C ARG A 282 2.65 -8.41 -14.23
N MET A 283 3.83 -8.01 -14.65
CA MET A 283 4.52 -8.62 -15.79
C MET A 283 5.91 -9.10 -15.38
N ARG A 284 6.37 -10.20 -15.96
CA ARG A 284 7.73 -10.69 -15.76
C ARG A 284 8.61 -10.23 -16.90
N SER A 285 9.86 -9.89 -16.58
CA SER A 285 10.91 -9.82 -17.58
C SER A 285 11.30 -11.24 -18.02
N ARG A 286 11.69 -11.42 -19.28
CA ARG A 286 12.09 -12.72 -19.83
C ARG A 286 13.25 -13.30 -19.00
N GLY A 287 13.11 -14.58 -18.64
CA GLY A 287 14.11 -15.30 -17.84
C GLY A 287 14.00 -15.05 -16.33
N GLU A 288 13.17 -14.12 -15.89
CA GLU A 288 12.97 -13.83 -14.47
C GLU A 288 11.76 -14.57 -13.88
N ARG A 289 11.93 -15.07 -12.66
CA ARG A 289 10.84 -15.72 -11.91
C ARG A 289 9.86 -14.69 -11.35
N LEU A 290 10.37 -13.54 -10.95
CA LEU A 290 9.63 -12.48 -10.29
C LEU A 290 9.06 -11.49 -11.32
N VAL A 291 8.07 -10.72 -10.87
CA VAL A 291 7.49 -9.64 -11.68
C VAL A 291 8.36 -8.40 -11.56
N VAL A 292 8.36 -7.58 -12.60
CA VAL A 292 8.89 -6.22 -12.56
C VAL A 292 8.19 -5.47 -11.44
N ALA A 293 8.95 -5.00 -10.47
CA ALA A 293 8.47 -4.37 -9.25
C ALA A 293 9.55 -3.43 -8.70
N THR A 294 9.14 -2.33 -8.07
CA THR A 294 10.06 -1.59 -7.18
C THR A 294 10.23 -2.35 -5.89
N ARG A 295 11.38 -2.17 -5.25
CA ARG A 295 11.70 -2.78 -3.97
C ARG A 295 12.21 -1.73 -3.02
N GLU A 296 11.81 -1.80 -1.77
CA GLU A 296 12.18 -0.82 -0.75
C GLU A 296 12.20 -1.44 0.63
N HIS A 297 12.90 -0.82 1.57
CA HIS A 297 12.83 -1.19 2.99
C HIS A 297 11.69 -0.47 3.68
N PHE A 298 10.96 -1.20 4.51
CA PHE A 298 9.90 -0.65 5.35
C PHE A 298 10.35 -0.49 6.79
N PRO A 299 9.66 0.36 7.59
CA PRO A 299 10.07 0.67 8.95
C PRO A 299 10.37 -0.56 9.82
N ALA A 300 11.55 -0.54 10.43
CA ALA A 300 12.06 -1.63 11.26
C ALA A 300 11.57 -1.62 12.72
N THR A 301 10.98 -0.51 13.19
CA THR A 301 10.54 -0.35 14.59
C THR A 301 9.04 -0.17 14.71
N PHE A 302 8.46 -0.67 15.80
CA PHE A 302 7.01 -0.64 16.03
C PHE A 302 6.45 0.79 15.93
N GLY A 303 7.08 1.76 16.60
CA GLY A 303 6.64 3.14 16.59
C GLY A 303 6.69 3.79 15.19
N ALA A 304 7.70 3.47 14.39
CA ALA A 304 7.81 3.96 13.02
C ALA A 304 6.74 3.33 12.11
N ALA A 305 6.51 2.03 12.23
CA ALA A 305 5.44 1.33 11.50
C ALA A 305 4.05 1.90 11.83
N VAL A 306 3.76 2.11 13.13
CA VAL A 306 2.50 2.74 13.57
C VAL A 306 2.34 4.14 12.99
N ARG A 307 3.39 4.98 13.01
CA ARG A 307 3.34 6.33 12.41
C ARG A 307 3.02 6.28 10.92
N GLN A 308 3.75 5.47 10.15
CA GLN A 308 3.56 5.35 8.71
C GLN A 308 2.14 4.87 8.37
N LYS A 309 1.69 3.77 8.98
CA LYS A 309 0.37 3.19 8.69
C LYS A 309 -0.78 4.06 9.21
N SER A 310 -0.57 4.79 10.31
CA SER A 310 -1.58 5.75 10.79
C SER A 310 -1.82 6.88 9.81
N ARG A 311 -0.78 7.34 9.07
CA ARG A 311 -0.92 8.33 8.00
C ARG A 311 -1.73 7.77 6.84
N TRP A 312 -1.44 6.54 6.41
CA TRP A 312 -2.21 5.87 5.36
C TRP A 312 -3.68 5.68 5.76
N LEU A 313 -3.96 5.13 6.94
CA LEU A 313 -5.33 4.95 7.43
C LEU A 313 -6.07 6.29 7.59
N ALA A 314 -5.41 7.32 8.11
CA ALA A 314 -6.02 8.64 8.24
C ALA A 314 -6.35 9.26 6.87
N GLY A 315 -5.46 9.14 5.88
CA GLY A 315 -5.68 9.66 4.53
C GLY A 315 -6.75 8.88 3.76
N ILE A 316 -6.60 7.55 3.69
CA ILE A 316 -7.45 6.67 2.89
C ILE A 316 -8.83 6.47 3.52
N ALA A 317 -8.87 6.03 4.78
CA ALA A 317 -10.09 5.54 5.40
C ALA A 317 -10.91 6.64 6.11
N LEU A 318 -10.27 7.73 6.55
CA LEU A 318 -10.93 8.82 7.28
C LEU A 318 -11.09 10.06 6.40
N ALA A 319 -9.99 10.76 6.05
CA ALA A 319 -10.02 11.95 5.21
C ALA A 319 -10.55 11.68 3.79
N GLY A 320 -10.40 10.45 3.30
CA GLY A 320 -10.99 10.00 2.04
C GLY A 320 -12.51 10.12 1.99
N TRP A 321 -13.24 10.15 3.12
CA TRP A 321 -14.68 10.46 3.12
C TRP A 321 -14.96 11.89 2.65
N ASP A 322 -14.22 12.86 3.18
CA ASP A 322 -14.38 14.28 2.86
C ASP A 322 -13.82 14.59 1.46
N ARG A 323 -12.68 13.99 1.11
CA ARG A 323 -11.89 14.35 -0.08
C ARG A 323 -12.31 13.63 -1.35
N ILE A 324 -12.72 12.36 -1.26
CA ILE A 324 -13.12 11.52 -2.40
C ILE A 324 -14.65 11.33 -2.43
N GLY A 325 -15.32 11.34 -1.28
CA GLY A 325 -16.76 11.13 -1.20
C GLY A 325 -17.19 9.72 -1.61
N TRP A 326 -18.30 9.61 -2.36
CA TRP A 326 -18.83 8.35 -2.88
C TRP A 326 -19.06 8.43 -4.40
N PRO A 327 -18.00 8.30 -5.20
CA PRO A 327 -18.10 8.31 -6.65
C PRO A 327 -19.12 7.29 -7.18
N PRO A 328 -19.69 7.49 -8.37
CA PRO A 328 -20.58 6.52 -8.99
C PRO A 328 -19.84 5.21 -9.31
N GLY A 329 -20.63 4.13 -9.45
CA GLY A 329 -20.13 2.78 -9.78
C GLY A 329 -20.08 1.87 -8.55
N LEU A 330 -20.77 0.72 -8.65
CA LEU A 330 -20.87 -0.25 -7.56
C LEU A 330 -19.51 -0.80 -7.14
N ALA A 331 -18.65 -1.14 -8.10
CA ALA A 331 -17.30 -1.64 -7.82
C ALA A 331 -16.44 -0.61 -7.07
N THR A 332 -16.47 0.66 -7.49
CA THR A 332 -15.74 1.75 -6.83
C THR A 332 -16.23 1.94 -5.40
N ARG A 333 -17.55 2.00 -5.18
CA ARG A 333 -18.14 2.15 -3.85
C ARG A 333 -17.82 0.96 -2.94
N TYR A 334 -17.93 -0.26 -3.46
CA TYR A 334 -17.56 -1.47 -2.72
C TYR A 334 -16.09 -1.44 -2.28
N MET A 335 -15.18 -1.08 -3.19
CA MET A 335 -13.75 -0.96 -2.86
C MET A 335 -13.46 0.15 -1.85
N LEU A 336 -14.17 1.29 -1.92
CA LEU A 336 -14.06 2.34 -0.91
C LEU A 336 -14.61 1.90 0.46
N VAL A 337 -15.70 1.12 0.51
CA VAL A 337 -16.18 0.51 1.77
C VAL A 337 -15.08 -0.37 2.36
N ARG A 338 -14.44 -1.21 1.54
CA ARG A 338 -13.32 -2.07 1.97
C ARG A 338 -12.14 -1.28 2.52
N ASP A 339 -11.74 -0.20 1.84
CA ASP A 339 -10.64 0.64 2.31
C ASP A 339 -11.00 1.34 3.63
N ARG A 340 -12.24 1.81 3.76
CA ARG A 340 -12.72 2.56 4.94
C ARG A 340 -12.97 1.66 6.16
N LYS A 341 -13.43 0.42 5.95
CA LYS A 341 -13.64 -0.54 7.04
C LYS A 341 -12.33 -1.01 7.68
N ALA A 342 -11.16 -0.72 7.10
CA ALA A 342 -9.87 -1.15 7.63
C ALA A 342 -9.64 -0.67 9.07
N VAL A 343 -10.06 0.56 9.40
CA VAL A 343 -10.00 1.12 10.76
C VAL A 343 -10.88 0.29 11.71
N LEU A 344 -12.14 0.04 11.34
CA LEU A 344 -13.07 -0.73 12.15
C LEU A 344 -12.60 -2.19 12.33
N THR A 345 -12.09 -2.80 11.26
CA THR A 345 -11.61 -4.19 11.27
C THR A 345 -10.38 -4.36 12.16
N ALA A 346 -9.47 -3.38 12.17
CA ALA A 346 -8.32 -3.38 13.08
C ALA A 346 -8.74 -3.28 14.56
N LEU A 347 -9.73 -2.43 14.87
CA LEU A 347 -10.27 -2.31 16.23
C LEU A 347 -11.07 -3.56 16.64
N LEU A 348 -11.81 -4.16 15.71
CA LEU A 348 -12.50 -5.42 15.91
C LEU A 348 -11.51 -6.56 16.19
N GLY A 349 -10.38 -6.60 15.49
CA GLY A 349 -9.27 -7.52 15.78
C GLY A 349 -8.73 -7.37 17.19
N LEU A 350 -8.49 -6.12 17.64
CA LEU A 350 -8.09 -5.83 19.02
C LEU A 350 -9.14 -6.30 20.04
N ALA A 351 -10.42 -6.03 19.77
CA ALA A 351 -11.52 -6.50 20.60
C ALA A 351 -11.57 -8.03 20.66
N GLY A 352 -11.32 -8.73 19.54
CA GLY A 352 -11.22 -10.18 19.49
C GLY A 352 -10.09 -10.74 20.36
N TYR A 353 -8.92 -10.11 20.37
CA TYR A 353 -7.82 -10.52 21.25
C TYR A 353 -8.12 -10.28 22.72
N ALA A 354 -8.69 -9.12 23.06
CA ALA A 354 -9.14 -8.85 24.42
C ALA A 354 -10.18 -9.89 24.87
N LEU A 355 -11.14 -10.18 24.00
CA LEU A 355 -12.19 -11.16 24.27
C LEU A 355 -11.66 -12.58 24.44
N ALA A 356 -10.70 -13.00 23.62
CA ALA A 356 -10.01 -14.28 23.79
C ALA A 356 -9.33 -14.37 25.16
N LEU A 357 -8.69 -13.29 25.62
CA LEU A 357 -8.11 -13.24 26.97
C LEU A 357 -9.17 -13.30 28.07
N LEU A 358 -10.32 -12.64 27.90
CA LEU A 358 -11.43 -12.71 28.87
C LEU A 358 -12.04 -14.12 28.92
N VAL A 359 -12.10 -14.85 27.80
CA VAL A 359 -12.52 -16.26 27.77
C VAL A 359 -11.53 -17.15 28.53
N VAL A 360 -10.22 -16.94 28.35
CA VAL A 360 -9.21 -17.65 29.14
C VAL A 360 -9.35 -17.34 30.63
N LEU A 361 -9.58 -16.08 30.98
CA LEU A 361 -9.84 -15.67 32.36
C LEU A 361 -11.10 -16.34 32.93
N ASP A 362 -12.20 -16.40 32.18
CA ASP A 362 -13.41 -17.12 32.59
C ASP A 362 -13.14 -18.60 32.85
N ALA A 363 -12.36 -19.25 31.97
CA ALA A 363 -11.95 -20.64 32.17
C ALA A 363 -11.15 -20.82 33.47
N VAL A 364 -10.21 -19.92 33.77
CA VAL A 364 -9.45 -19.94 35.04
C VAL A 364 -10.38 -19.70 36.23
N LEU A 365 -11.29 -18.73 36.16
CA LEU A 365 -12.26 -18.45 37.23
C LEU A 365 -13.12 -19.67 37.56
N ARG A 366 -13.53 -20.45 36.55
CA ARG A 366 -14.29 -21.70 36.74
C ARG A 366 -13.48 -22.81 37.40
N LEU A 367 -12.16 -22.84 37.21
CA LEU A 367 -11.30 -23.82 37.88
C LEU A 367 -11.09 -23.48 39.37
N VAL A 368 -11.06 -22.20 39.72
CA VAL A 368 -10.71 -21.75 41.08
C VAL A 368 -11.92 -21.37 41.94
N LEU A 369 -13.07 -21.03 41.35
CA LEU A 369 -14.28 -20.66 42.07
C LEU A 369 -15.41 -21.69 41.82
N PRO A 370 -15.85 -22.44 42.85
CA PRO A 370 -16.97 -23.37 42.73
C PRO A 370 -18.26 -22.71 42.21
N ALA A 371 -18.52 -21.46 42.63
CA ALA A 371 -19.69 -20.69 42.19
C ALA A 371 -19.66 -20.31 40.70
N ALA A 372 -18.47 -20.25 40.09
CA ALA A 372 -18.31 -20.04 38.65
C ALA A 372 -18.41 -21.36 37.88
N ALA A 373 -17.90 -22.47 38.45
CA ALA A 373 -18.00 -23.80 37.86
C ALA A 373 -19.47 -24.27 37.67
N LEU A 374 -20.36 -23.87 38.57
CA LEU A 374 -21.80 -24.18 38.50
C LEU A 374 -22.56 -23.44 37.38
N ARG A 375 -21.91 -22.53 36.65
CA ARG A 375 -22.53 -21.78 35.54
C ARG A 375 -22.54 -22.60 34.26
N PRO A 376 -23.54 -22.42 33.39
CA PRO A 376 -23.53 -23.06 32.08
C PRO A 376 -22.24 -22.70 31.32
N PRO A 377 -21.79 -23.55 30.38
CA PRO A 377 -20.70 -23.21 29.47
C PRO A 377 -20.97 -21.88 28.76
N LEU A 378 -19.93 -21.05 28.57
CA LEU A 378 -20.06 -19.79 27.80
C LEU A 378 -20.60 -20.03 26.39
N VAL A 379 -20.19 -21.14 25.78
CA VAL A 379 -20.62 -21.57 24.46
C VAL A 379 -21.20 -22.96 24.61
N LEU A 380 -22.52 -23.06 24.46
CA LEU A 380 -23.21 -24.34 24.47
C LEU A 380 -22.87 -25.11 23.19
N PRO A 381 -22.57 -26.43 23.27
CA PRO A 381 -22.44 -27.26 22.09
C PRO A 381 -23.68 -27.13 21.18
N GLU A 382 -23.47 -27.16 19.87
CA GLU A 382 -24.55 -27.08 18.86
C GLU A 382 -25.37 -25.76 18.85
N SER A 383 -25.00 -24.77 19.67
CA SER A 383 -25.63 -23.44 19.64
C SER A 383 -25.25 -22.64 18.39
N GLY A 384 -26.07 -21.65 18.04
CA GLY A 384 -25.75 -20.69 16.99
C GLY A 384 -24.44 -19.94 17.25
N LEU A 385 -24.11 -19.66 18.52
CA LEU A 385 -22.81 -19.07 18.89
C LEU A 385 -21.65 -20.03 18.62
N ALA A 386 -21.80 -21.32 18.90
CA ALA A 386 -20.79 -22.33 18.57
C ALA A 386 -20.54 -22.41 17.06
N LEU A 387 -21.61 -22.43 16.25
CA LEU A 387 -21.50 -22.42 14.79
C LEU A 387 -20.83 -21.14 14.27
N LEU A 388 -21.20 -19.98 14.81
CA LEU A 388 -20.59 -18.69 14.47
C LEU A 388 -19.08 -18.67 14.76
N LEU A 389 -18.68 -19.13 15.95
CA LEU A 389 -17.27 -19.19 16.33
C LEU A 389 -16.50 -20.22 15.49
N ALA A 390 -17.10 -21.39 15.20
CA ALA A 390 -16.50 -22.39 14.32
C ALA A 390 -16.29 -21.85 12.89
N ALA A 391 -17.28 -21.15 12.33
CA ALA A 391 -17.16 -20.48 11.04
C ALA A 391 -16.03 -19.44 11.06
N ASN A 392 -15.95 -18.62 12.10
CA ASN A 392 -14.87 -17.63 12.27
C ASN A 392 -13.49 -18.28 12.37
N ILE A 393 -13.35 -19.40 13.09
CA ILE A 393 -12.09 -20.16 13.16
C ILE A 393 -11.70 -20.69 11.78
N ALA A 394 -12.66 -21.24 11.03
CA ALA A 394 -12.40 -21.72 9.67
C ALA A 394 -11.97 -20.59 8.73
N MET A 395 -12.66 -19.43 8.76
CA MET A 395 -12.28 -18.25 7.99
C MET A 395 -10.91 -17.69 8.41
N PHE A 396 -10.61 -17.68 9.71
CA PHE A 396 -9.30 -17.27 10.22
C PHE A 396 -8.19 -18.19 9.70
N GLY A 397 -8.39 -19.51 9.76
CA GLY A 397 -7.47 -20.48 9.14
C GLY A 397 -7.26 -20.22 7.66
N TRP A 398 -8.35 -19.95 6.91
CA TRP A 398 -8.28 -19.57 5.52
C TRP A 398 -7.52 -18.24 5.26
N ARG A 399 -7.63 -17.24 6.15
CA ARG A 399 -6.82 -16.01 6.08
C ARG A 399 -5.34 -16.28 6.30
N LEU A 400 -4.98 -17.12 7.27
CA LEU A 400 -3.59 -17.50 7.49
C LEU A 400 -2.99 -18.27 6.31
N LEU A 401 -3.76 -19.17 5.70
CA LEU A 401 -3.33 -19.91 4.51
C LEU A 401 -3.08 -19.00 3.31
N MET A 402 -4.00 -18.06 3.04
CA MET A 402 -3.84 -17.12 1.94
C MET A 402 -2.64 -16.18 2.17
N ARG A 403 -2.52 -15.62 3.37
CA ARG A 403 -1.35 -14.82 3.77
C ARG A 403 -0.06 -15.60 3.56
N ALA A 404 0.05 -16.82 4.09
CA ALA A 404 1.24 -17.67 3.94
C ALA A 404 1.53 -18.01 2.48
N GLY A 405 0.50 -18.31 1.68
CA GLY A 405 0.64 -18.64 0.26
C GLY A 405 1.16 -17.48 -0.59
N PHE A 406 0.60 -16.27 -0.44
CA PHE A 406 1.06 -15.09 -1.17
C PHE A 406 2.46 -14.67 -0.73
N THR A 407 2.71 -14.65 0.57
CA THR A 407 4.05 -14.32 1.12
C THR A 407 5.08 -15.33 0.64
N GLY A 408 4.76 -16.62 0.68
CA GLY A 408 5.61 -17.71 0.21
C GLY A 408 5.92 -17.62 -1.29
N ALA A 409 4.94 -17.24 -2.11
CA ALA A 409 5.14 -17.05 -3.54
C ALA A 409 6.02 -15.84 -3.87
N ALA A 410 5.95 -14.77 -3.08
CA ALA A 410 6.69 -13.53 -3.31
C ALA A 410 8.11 -13.51 -2.69
N HIS A 411 8.29 -14.14 -1.53
CA HIS A 411 9.52 -14.06 -0.72
C HIS A 411 10.11 -15.42 -0.34
N GLY A 412 9.47 -16.52 -0.74
CA GLY A 412 9.93 -17.88 -0.47
C GLY A 412 9.23 -18.53 0.72
N TRP A 413 9.21 -19.86 0.75
CA TRP A 413 8.41 -20.66 1.69
C TRP A 413 8.70 -20.37 3.17
N ARG A 414 9.94 -20.00 3.53
CA ARG A 414 10.31 -19.65 4.91
C ARG A 414 9.55 -18.42 5.39
N GLU A 415 9.49 -17.38 4.56
CA GLU A 415 8.70 -16.18 4.87
C GLU A 415 7.20 -16.51 4.88
N GLY A 416 6.74 -17.43 4.01
CA GLY A 416 5.37 -17.95 4.07
C GLY A 416 5.01 -18.60 5.41
N LEU A 417 5.90 -19.41 5.99
CA LEU A 417 5.69 -19.98 7.32
C LEU A 417 5.75 -18.91 8.41
N CYS A 418 6.69 -17.96 8.33
CA CYS A 418 6.79 -16.85 9.29
C CYS A 418 5.57 -15.93 9.26
N ALA A 419 4.88 -15.82 8.13
CA ALA A 419 3.69 -14.97 7.99
C ALA A 419 2.53 -15.37 8.92
N VAL A 420 2.46 -16.65 9.32
CA VAL A 420 1.40 -17.16 10.22
C VAL A 420 1.51 -16.56 11.63
N PRO A 421 2.61 -16.75 12.39
CA PRO A 421 2.77 -16.09 13.68
C PRO A 421 2.91 -14.57 13.56
N ARG A 422 3.43 -14.06 12.43
CA ARG A 422 3.57 -12.63 12.17
C ARG A 422 2.23 -11.92 11.99
N ALA A 423 1.15 -12.64 11.66
CA ALA A 423 -0.20 -12.08 11.59
C ALA A 423 -0.63 -11.42 12.92
N LEU A 424 -0.22 -11.96 14.08
CA LEU A 424 -0.48 -11.33 15.38
C LEU A 424 0.21 -9.96 15.49
N VAL A 425 1.49 -9.88 15.11
CA VAL A 425 2.27 -8.64 15.12
C VAL A 425 1.65 -7.61 14.19
N ALA A 426 1.26 -8.04 12.98
CA ALA A 426 0.57 -7.19 12.01
C ALA A 426 -0.73 -6.62 12.59
N ASN A 427 -1.54 -7.45 13.24
CA ASN A 427 -2.81 -7.01 13.82
C ASN A 427 -2.62 -6.01 14.97
N ILE A 428 -1.62 -6.20 15.84
CA ILE A 428 -1.29 -5.26 16.91
C ILE A 428 -0.85 -3.91 16.33
N ILE A 429 0.04 -3.93 15.32
CA ILE A 429 0.48 -2.72 14.62
C ILE A 429 -0.71 -2.01 13.97
N ASN A 430 -1.58 -2.75 13.27
CA ASN A 430 -2.77 -2.21 12.60
C ASN A 430 -3.75 -1.59 13.58
N ALA A 431 -4.00 -2.22 14.73
CA ALA A 431 -4.86 -1.66 15.77
C ALA A 431 -4.27 -0.37 16.38
N ALA A 432 -2.97 -0.36 16.70
CA ALA A 432 -2.29 0.83 17.19
C ALA A 432 -2.30 1.97 16.14
N ALA A 433 -2.07 1.64 14.87
CA ALA A 433 -2.14 2.57 13.76
C ALA A 433 -3.55 3.13 13.55
N ALA A 434 -4.61 2.32 13.69
CA ALA A 434 -6.00 2.76 13.60
C ALA A 434 -6.35 3.77 14.72
N LEU A 435 -5.96 3.49 15.96
CA LEU A 435 -6.15 4.43 17.09
C LEU A 435 -5.35 5.74 16.88
N ALA A 436 -4.12 5.65 16.38
CA ALA A 436 -3.32 6.82 16.03
C ALA A 436 -3.94 7.62 14.87
N ALA A 437 -4.48 6.94 13.85
CA ALA A 437 -5.14 7.56 12.70
C ALA A 437 -6.39 8.35 13.12
N ILE A 438 -7.22 7.80 14.00
CA ILE A 438 -8.40 8.50 14.55
C ILE A 438 -7.99 9.77 15.28
N ARG A 439 -6.96 9.70 16.13
CA ARG A 439 -6.44 10.87 16.86
C ARG A 439 -5.89 11.92 15.89
N ARG A 440 -5.11 11.51 14.90
CA ARG A 440 -4.56 12.41 13.86
C ARG A 440 -5.68 13.10 13.08
N TYR A 441 -6.67 12.34 12.63
CA TYR A 441 -7.80 12.89 11.88
C TYR A 441 -8.63 13.88 12.71
N ARG A 442 -8.90 13.57 13.98
CA ARG A 442 -9.56 14.51 14.90
C ARG A 442 -8.76 15.80 15.06
N ALA A 443 -7.45 15.71 15.26
CA ALA A 443 -6.59 16.88 15.37
C ALA A 443 -6.61 17.74 14.09
N MET A 444 -6.57 17.13 12.91
CA MET A 444 -6.69 17.85 11.63
C MET A 444 -8.03 18.59 11.52
N ARG A 445 -9.12 17.97 11.95
CA ARG A 445 -10.47 18.56 11.94
C ARG A 445 -10.62 19.73 12.92
N THR A 446 -9.91 19.71 14.05
CA THR A 446 -10.01 20.76 15.08
C THR A 446 -9.00 21.89 14.89
N ALA A 447 -7.79 21.61 14.40
CA ALA A 447 -6.71 22.59 14.29
C ALA A 447 -6.63 23.26 12.91
N GLY A 448 -7.37 22.79 11.90
CA GLY A 448 -7.33 23.32 10.53
C GLY A 448 -5.97 23.17 9.83
N SER A 449 -5.00 22.50 10.44
CA SER A 449 -3.65 22.36 9.89
C SER A 449 -3.60 21.21 8.87
N ALA A 450 -3.12 21.55 7.67
CA ALA A 450 -2.65 20.57 6.70
C ALA A 450 -1.50 19.80 7.35
N GLY A 451 -1.61 18.46 7.40
CA GLY A 451 -0.68 17.64 8.15
C GLY A 451 0.75 17.77 7.62
N GLU A 452 1.68 18.13 8.50
CA GLU A 452 3.11 18.11 8.22
C GLU A 452 3.54 16.75 7.65
N TRP A 453 4.57 16.77 6.77
CA TRP A 453 5.19 15.57 6.21
C TRP A 453 5.82 14.71 7.32
N GLY A 454 5.00 13.85 7.92
CA GLY A 454 5.41 12.92 8.97
C GLY A 454 6.26 11.80 8.39
N LYS A 455 7.59 11.96 8.40
CA LYS A 455 8.55 11.04 7.81
C LYS A 455 8.94 9.90 8.77
N THR A 456 9.24 8.74 8.20
CA THR A 456 9.95 7.61 8.83
C THR A 456 11.37 7.53 8.30
N GLN A 457 12.36 7.15 9.11
CA GLN A 457 13.73 6.99 8.63
C GLN A 457 13.79 5.88 7.57
N HIS A 458 14.31 6.19 6.39
CA HIS A 458 14.42 5.26 5.26
C HIS A 458 15.83 4.66 5.18
N ARG A 459 15.93 3.47 4.59
CA ARG A 459 17.19 2.72 4.45
C ARG A 459 17.33 2.24 3.01
N PHE A 460 18.48 2.50 2.40
CA PHE A 460 18.82 1.93 1.10
C PHE A 460 19.57 0.60 1.30
N PRO A 461 19.33 -0.44 0.46
CA PRO A 461 20.02 -1.72 0.61
C PRO A 461 21.52 -1.61 0.36
N THR A 462 22.28 -2.49 1.01
CA THR A 462 23.71 -2.66 0.71
C THR A 462 23.88 -3.37 -0.64
N ALA A 463 25.11 -3.38 -1.18
CA ALA A 463 25.41 -4.04 -2.46
C ALA A 463 24.93 -5.51 -2.53
N ALA A 464 24.96 -6.24 -1.42
CA ALA A 464 24.44 -7.60 -1.33
C ALA A 464 22.90 -7.66 -1.47
N GLY A 465 22.17 -6.72 -0.87
CA GLY A 465 20.71 -6.63 -0.96
C GLY A 465 20.20 -6.15 -2.32
N LEU A 466 21.06 -5.58 -3.16
CA LEU A 466 20.74 -5.18 -4.54
C LEU A 466 20.87 -6.34 -5.55
N ALA A 467 21.57 -7.41 -5.18
CA ALA A 467 21.90 -8.55 -6.06
C ALA A 467 20.86 -9.69 -6.03
N GLU A 468 20.07 -9.79 -4.95
CA GLU A 468 18.81 -10.58 -4.91
C GLU A 468 17.70 -9.87 -5.70
#